data_AF-A0A2R6KPC4-F1
#
_entry.id   AF-A0A2R6KPC4-F1
#
_cell.length_a   1.000
_cell.length_b   1.000
_cell.length_c   1.000
_cell.angle_alpha   90.00
_cell.angle_beta   90.00
_cell.angle_gamma   90.00
#
_symmetry.space_group_name_H-M   'P 1'
#
loop_
_entity.id
_entity.type
_entity.pdbx_description
1 polymer ?
#
loop_
_entity_poly.entity_id
_entity_poly.type
_entity_poly.pdbx_seq_one_letter_code
_entity_poly.pdbx_strand_id
1 'polypeptide(L)'
;MRALPLAILLAVSLVAAGPVAPGVGPASAQDGPVSSCIGTVEDRPDASTVVSIQGTRTGPEGAFKEQALLVAFAPDGSVQWVQNSTANGRWWAYDVDPLPNGNLLYATTDPRPPHSVVGEFDPEAGEYVWVERFDGSPDSATNPLVVDAHDADLHGDELVAVDKGEGHERVLAYNRTTGRVTWEWRFDEHPEQFPKSGGGRSGDWTHVNDVDRVSEDL
;
A
#
# COMPACT_ATOMS: atom_id res chain seq x y z
N MET A 1 -19.20 20.57 -32.66
CA MET A 1 -18.10 20.97 -31.76
C MET A 1 -18.19 20.04 -30.57
N ARG A 2 -17.25 19.09 -30.45
CA ARG A 2 -17.23 18.11 -29.36
C ARG A 2 -16.27 18.63 -28.30
N ALA A 3 -16.77 18.86 -27.09
CA ALA A 3 -15.94 19.21 -25.94
C ALA A 3 -15.19 17.94 -25.49
N LEU A 4 -13.87 18.01 -25.43
CA LEU A 4 -13.06 17.02 -24.72
C LEU A 4 -13.18 17.30 -23.21
N PRO A 5 -13.50 16.31 -22.37
CA PRO A 5 -13.34 16.47 -20.93
C PRO A 5 -11.83 16.53 -20.62
N LEU A 6 -11.43 17.58 -19.92
CA LEU A 6 -10.08 17.79 -19.42
C LEU A 6 -9.96 17.01 -18.11
N ALA A 7 -9.29 15.85 -18.13
CA ALA A 7 -8.89 15.15 -16.92
C ALA A 7 -7.72 15.92 -16.29
N ILE A 8 -7.91 16.49 -15.11
CA ILE A 8 -6.85 17.12 -14.33
C ILE A 8 -6.33 16.06 -13.37
N LEU A 9 -5.19 15.45 -13.71
CA LEU A 9 -4.43 14.59 -12.80
C LEU A 9 -3.66 15.50 -11.84
N LEU A 10 -4.06 15.54 -10.56
CA LEU A 10 -3.36 16.32 -9.54
C LEU A 10 -2.18 15.49 -9.00
N ALA A 11 -1.03 15.54 -9.67
CA ALA A 11 0.20 14.97 -9.17
C ALA A 11 0.79 15.88 -8.07
N VAL A 12 0.47 15.60 -6.80
CA VAL A 12 1.11 16.26 -5.66
C VAL A 12 2.53 15.70 -5.54
N SER A 13 3.48 16.34 -6.20
CA SER A 13 4.91 16.10 -5.99
C SER A 13 5.34 16.83 -4.72
N LEU A 14 5.60 16.08 -3.65
CA LEU A 14 6.25 16.61 -2.45
C LEU A 14 7.71 16.98 -2.78
N VAL A 15 7.92 18.18 -3.31
CA VAL A 15 9.25 18.81 -3.32
C VAL A 15 9.40 19.57 -2.01
N ALA A 16 9.84 18.87 -0.95
CA ALA A 16 10.24 19.52 0.29
C ALA A 16 11.69 20.00 0.18
N ALA A 17 11.89 21.13 -0.49
CA ALA A 17 13.11 21.95 -0.36
C ALA A 17 12.71 23.37 0.05
N GLY A 18 12.32 23.52 1.32
CA GLY A 18 12.05 24.80 1.97
C GLY A 18 13.15 25.17 2.97
N PRO A 19 13.40 26.47 3.21
CA PRO A 19 14.55 26.95 3.96
C PRO A 19 14.46 26.58 5.45
N VAL A 20 15.61 26.23 6.01
CA VAL A 20 15.80 25.90 7.43
C VAL A 20 15.33 27.09 8.29
N ALA A 21 14.20 26.93 8.97
CA ALA A 21 13.83 27.84 10.04
C ALA A 21 14.87 27.73 11.17
N PRO A 22 15.44 28.83 11.67
CA PRO A 22 16.40 28.79 12.77
C PRO A 22 15.63 28.53 14.06
N GLY A 23 15.56 27.26 14.47
CA GLY A 23 14.81 26.89 15.68
C GLY A 23 14.66 25.41 15.94
N VAL A 24 15.67 24.58 15.63
CA VAL A 24 15.74 23.20 16.16
C VAL A 24 17.18 22.99 16.62
N GLY A 25 17.38 23.02 17.94
CA GLY A 25 18.64 22.59 18.55
C GLY A 25 18.92 21.12 18.21
N PRO A 26 20.16 20.64 18.36
CA PRO A 26 20.48 19.24 18.13
C PRO A 26 19.51 18.37 18.93
N ALA A 27 18.80 17.47 18.24
CA ALA A 27 17.97 16.46 18.88
C ALA A 27 18.85 15.77 19.92
N SER A 28 18.56 16.04 21.19
CA SER A 28 19.26 15.41 22.29
C SER A 28 18.94 13.93 22.18
N ALA A 29 19.96 13.10 21.95
CA ALA A 29 19.84 11.67 22.11
C ALA A 29 19.27 11.43 23.52
N GLN A 30 18.02 10.95 23.59
CA GLN A 30 17.46 10.58 24.87
C GLN A 30 18.14 9.28 25.32
N ASP A 31 19.04 9.39 26.29
CA ASP A 31 19.52 8.25 27.06
C ASP A 31 18.38 7.77 27.98
N GLY A 32 17.63 6.79 27.48
CA GLY A 32 16.52 6.12 28.15
C GLY A 32 15.81 5.18 27.16
N PRO A 33 15.07 4.16 27.60
CA PRO A 33 14.26 3.37 26.67
C PRO A 33 13.32 4.34 25.95
N VAL A 34 13.43 4.42 24.63
CA VAL A 34 12.47 5.10 23.77
C VAL A 34 11.12 4.46 24.08
N SER A 35 10.32 5.14 24.89
CA SER A 35 8.92 4.82 25.06
C SER A 35 8.23 5.26 23.78
N SER A 36 8.22 4.38 22.78
CA SER A 36 7.45 4.52 21.53
C SER A 36 5.94 4.62 21.76
N CYS A 37 5.48 4.62 23.02
CA CYS A 37 4.08 4.56 23.44
C CYS A 37 3.53 5.88 24.01
N ILE A 38 4.13 7.04 23.74
CA ILE A 38 3.56 8.33 24.18
C ILE A 38 3.38 9.25 22.98
N GLY A 39 2.26 9.06 22.30
CA GLY A 39 1.61 10.10 21.50
C GLY A 39 0.50 10.72 22.33
N THR A 40 0.35 12.04 22.28
CA THR A 40 -0.81 12.71 22.88
C THR A 40 -1.98 12.56 21.91
N VAL A 41 -3.02 11.81 22.29
CA VAL A 41 -4.29 11.80 21.54
C VAL A 41 -5.11 13.00 22.00
N GLU A 42 -5.02 14.10 21.24
CA GLU A 42 -5.74 15.35 21.55
C GLU A 42 -7.23 15.26 21.21
N ASP A 43 -7.54 14.61 20.09
CA ASP A 43 -8.90 14.25 19.67
C ASP A 43 -8.97 12.74 19.45
N ARG A 44 -10.01 12.10 19.98
CA ARG A 44 -10.20 10.65 19.88
C ARG A 44 -11.11 10.31 18.69
N PRO A 45 -10.74 9.35 17.84
CA PRO A 45 -11.66 8.86 16.82
C PRO A 45 -12.83 8.13 17.48
N ASP A 46 -13.98 8.08 16.82
CA ASP A 46 -15.15 7.34 17.33
C ASP A 46 -14.99 5.81 17.23
N ALA A 47 -14.05 5.37 16.39
CA ALA A 47 -13.78 3.96 16.08
C ALA A 47 -12.28 3.64 16.17
N SER A 48 -11.97 2.35 16.13
CA SER A 48 -10.59 1.87 16.11
C SER A 48 -9.86 2.31 14.84
N THR A 49 -8.55 2.53 14.95
CA THR A 49 -7.66 2.75 13.81
C THR A 49 -6.87 1.48 13.55
N VAL A 50 -6.88 1.00 12.32
CA VAL A 50 -6.07 -0.14 11.89
C VAL A 50 -4.90 0.37 11.07
N VAL A 51 -3.70 -0.15 11.35
CA VAL A 51 -2.46 0.23 10.69
C VAL A 51 -1.70 -1.03 10.30
N SER A 52 -1.28 -1.10 9.06
CA SER A 52 -0.27 -2.06 8.61
C SER A 52 1.13 -1.54 8.95
N ILE A 53 2.00 -2.45 9.35
CA ILE A 53 3.37 -2.12 9.73
C ILE A 53 4.30 -2.99 8.90
N GLN A 54 5.24 -2.33 8.25
CA GLN A 54 6.39 -2.95 7.61
C GLN A 54 7.64 -2.17 7.95
N GLY A 55 8.79 -2.82 7.82
CA GLY A 55 10.05 -2.12 8.07
C GLY A 55 11.28 -2.90 7.68
N THR A 56 12.36 -2.14 7.54
CA THR A 56 13.72 -2.65 7.50
C THR A 56 14.52 -1.92 8.55
N ARG A 57 15.18 -2.65 9.44
CA ARG A 57 16.10 -2.09 10.43
C ARG A 57 17.52 -2.20 9.92
N THR A 58 18.23 -1.07 9.86
CA THR A 58 19.64 -1.02 9.47
C THR A 58 20.52 -1.00 10.71
N GLY A 59 21.51 -1.88 10.75
CA GLY A 59 22.52 -1.94 11.81
C GLY A 59 23.92 -2.21 11.26
N PRO A 60 24.93 -2.37 12.14
CA PRO A 60 26.32 -2.64 11.74
C PRO A 60 26.49 -3.88 10.85
N GLU A 61 25.58 -4.85 10.97
CA GLU A 61 25.59 -6.11 10.23
C GLU A 61 24.80 -6.03 8.90
N GLY A 62 24.23 -4.88 8.58
CA GLY A 62 23.44 -4.64 7.37
C GLY A 62 21.96 -4.35 7.64
N ALA A 63 21.16 -4.49 6.60
CA ALA A 63 19.73 -4.25 6.62
C ALA A 63 18.96 -5.54 6.91
N PHE A 64 18.09 -5.50 7.91
CA PHE A 64 17.26 -6.63 8.35
C PHE A 64 15.80 -6.30 8.11
N LYS A 65 15.11 -7.18 7.40
CA LYS A 65 13.67 -7.08 7.23
C LYS A 65 12.98 -7.36 8.57
N GLU A 66 12.12 -6.44 9.01
CA GLU A 66 11.29 -6.60 10.19
C GLU A 66 10.00 -7.35 9.87
N GLN A 67 9.26 -7.73 10.91
CA GLN A 67 7.97 -8.40 10.76
C GLN A 67 6.94 -7.46 10.08
N ALA A 68 6.15 -8.04 9.19
CA ALA A 68 4.94 -7.44 8.67
C ALA A 68 3.79 -7.69 9.65
N LEU A 69 3.14 -6.62 10.11
CA LEU A 69 2.07 -6.69 11.10
C LEU A 69 0.84 -5.92 10.62
N LEU A 70 -0.32 -6.31 11.12
CA LEU A 70 -1.55 -5.52 11.10
C LEU A 70 -1.97 -5.27 12.55
N VAL A 71 -2.18 -4.01 12.92
CA VAL A 71 -2.40 -3.61 14.32
C VAL A 71 -3.62 -2.73 14.42
N ALA A 72 -4.52 -3.05 15.34
CA ALA A 72 -5.61 -2.15 15.71
C ALA A 72 -5.32 -1.41 17.00
N PHE A 73 -5.64 -0.13 16.99
CA PHE A 73 -5.60 0.76 18.13
C PHE A 73 -7.02 1.21 18.47
N ALA A 74 -7.36 1.20 19.77
CA ALA A 74 -8.58 1.79 20.28
C ALA A 74 -8.53 3.32 20.16
N PRO A 75 -9.67 4.03 20.28
CA PRO A 75 -9.73 5.49 20.35
C PRO A 75 -8.81 6.17 21.38
N ASP A 76 -8.40 5.46 22.43
CA ASP A 76 -7.48 5.98 23.45
C ASP A 76 -6.00 5.68 23.15
N GLY A 77 -5.70 5.10 21.99
CA GLY A 77 -4.37 4.72 21.53
C GLY A 77 -3.87 3.37 22.08
N SER A 78 -4.65 2.67 22.90
CA SER A 78 -4.27 1.33 23.37
C SER A 78 -4.33 0.30 22.24
N VAL A 79 -3.38 -0.63 22.21
CA VAL A 79 -3.38 -1.76 21.26
C VAL A 79 -4.55 -2.69 21.60
N GLN A 80 -5.44 -2.93 20.64
CA GLN A 80 -6.55 -3.87 20.79
C GLN A 80 -6.16 -5.28 20.35
N TRP A 81 -5.54 -5.39 19.18
CA TRP A 81 -5.06 -6.65 18.64
C TRP A 81 -3.88 -6.45 17.69
N VAL A 82 -3.11 -7.52 17.50
CA VAL A 82 -1.97 -7.59 16.58
C VAL A 82 -2.07 -8.87 15.78
N GLN A 83 -2.04 -8.77 14.46
CA GLN A 83 -1.91 -9.90 13.55
C GLN A 83 -0.50 -9.90 12.96
N ASN A 84 0.19 -11.03 13.09
CA ASN A 84 1.54 -11.19 12.55
C ASN A 84 1.46 -11.79 11.14
N SER A 85 1.50 -10.93 10.13
CA SER A 85 1.39 -11.34 8.73
C SER A 85 2.59 -12.16 8.28
N THR A 86 3.79 -11.88 8.84
CA THR A 86 4.99 -12.70 8.59
C THR A 86 4.85 -14.13 9.07
N ALA A 87 4.25 -14.36 10.24
CA ALA A 87 3.95 -15.70 10.73
C ALA A 87 2.99 -16.46 9.80
N ASN A 88 2.14 -15.73 9.07
CA ASN A 88 1.24 -16.25 8.05
C ASN A 88 1.85 -16.29 6.63
N GLY A 89 3.18 -16.23 6.53
CA GLY A 89 3.91 -16.39 5.27
C GLY A 89 3.98 -15.13 4.41
N ARG A 90 3.45 -13.99 4.87
CA ARG A 90 3.55 -12.72 4.15
C ARG A 90 4.93 -12.09 4.32
N TRP A 91 5.46 -11.53 3.25
CA TRP A 91 6.69 -10.77 3.27
C TRP A 91 6.39 -9.33 3.68
N TRP A 92 5.79 -8.52 2.82
CA TRP A 92 5.41 -7.14 3.13
C TRP A 92 3.92 -7.02 3.48
N ALA A 93 3.60 -5.97 4.23
CA ALA A 93 2.27 -5.53 4.56
C ALA A 93 2.18 -4.06 4.17
N TYR A 94 1.30 -3.77 3.22
CA TYR A 94 1.13 -2.44 2.66
C TYR A 94 -0.26 -1.94 3.01
N ASP A 95 -1.08 -1.53 2.06
CA ASP A 95 -2.34 -0.88 2.39
C ASP A 95 -3.39 -1.80 3.03
N VAL A 96 -4.28 -1.19 3.83
CA VAL A 96 -5.42 -1.84 4.47
C VAL A 96 -6.65 -0.93 4.48
N ASP A 97 -7.70 -1.38 3.81
CA ASP A 97 -8.97 -0.66 3.70
C ASP A 97 -10.11 -1.32 4.47
N PRO A 98 -11.01 -0.54 5.09
CA PRO A 98 -12.22 -1.08 5.68
C PRO A 98 -13.25 -1.46 4.60
N LEU A 99 -13.81 -2.66 4.71
CA LEU A 99 -14.94 -3.11 3.90
C LEU A 99 -16.29 -2.82 4.60
N PRO A 100 -17.40 -2.66 3.86
CA PRO A 100 -18.71 -2.31 4.44
C PRO A 100 -19.26 -3.30 5.48
N ASN A 101 -18.78 -4.54 5.47
CA ASN A 101 -19.16 -5.58 6.42
C ASN A 101 -18.31 -5.59 7.71
N GLY A 102 -17.33 -4.69 7.84
CA GLY A 102 -16.41 -4.62 8.98
C GLY A 102 -15.13 -5.45 8.81
N ASN A 103 -15.00 -6.20 7.72
CA ASN A 103 -13.75 -6.86 7.35
C ASN A 103 -12.77 -5.85 6.75
N LEU A 104 -11.55 -6.30 6.47
CA LEU A 104 -10.47 -5.48 5.94
C LEU A 104 -10.00 -6.03 4.60
N LEU A 105 -9.90 -5.19 3.58
CA LEU A 105 -9.15 -5.49 2.37
C LEU A 105 -7.67 -5.23 2.67
N TYR A 106 -6.80 -6.19 2.42
CA TYR A 106 -5.43 -6.12 2.88
C TYR A 106 -4.43 -6.53 1.80
N ALA A 107 -3.56 -5.59 1.42
CA ALA A 107 -2.49 -5.78 0.44
C ALA A 107 -1.20 -6.26 1.11
N THR A 108 -0.72 -7.42 0.70
CA THR A 108 0.50 -8.05 1.21
C THR A 108 1.32 -8.67 0.08
N THR A 109 2.51 -9.19 0.37
CA THR A 109 3.30 -9.96 -0.61
C THR A 109 3.68 -11.34 -0.08
N ASP A 110 4.00 -12.25 -0.99
CA ASP A 110 4.61 -13.55 -0.73
C ASP A 110 6.01 -13.55 -1.34
N PRO A 111 7.06 -14.00 -0.64
CA PRO A 111 8.42 -13.89 -1.16
C PRO A 111 8.83 -15.03 -2.13
N ARG A 112 7.98 -16.06 -2.35
CA ARG A 112 8.40 -17.31 -3.02
C ARG A 112 7.36 -17.90 -3.99
N PRO A 113 7.44 -17.61 -5.30
CA PRO A 113 8.19 -16.49 -5.90
C PRO A 113 7.60 -15.14 -5.44
N PRO A 114 8.31 -14.01 -5.60
CA PRO A 114 7.77 -12.70 -5.27
C PRO A 114 6.48 -12.40 -6.02
N HIS A 115 5.38 -12.23 -5.29
CA HIS A 115 4.09 -11.79 -5.83
C HIS A 115 3.25 -11.11 -4.77
N SER A 116 2.27 -10.35 -5.22
CA SER A 116 1.28 -9.67 -4.39
C SER A 116 0.14 -10.61 -4.06
N VAL A 117 -0.36 -10.44 -2.85
CA VAL A 117 -1.45 -11.20 -2.30
C VAL A 117 -2.41 -10.24 -1.61
N VAL A 118 -3.61 -10.14 -2.16
CA VAL A 118 -4.67 -9.27 -1.64
C VAL A 118 -5.80 -10.14 -1.14
N GLY A 119 -6.38 -9.81 0.00
CA GLY A 119 -7.44 -10.62 0.60
C GLY A 119 -8.39 -9.82 1.46
N GLU A 120 -9.57 -10.37 1.68
CA GLU A 120 -10.48 -9.93 2.73
C GLU A 120 -10.15 -10.67 4.02
N PHE A 121 -9.80 -9.91 5.06
CA PHE A 121 -9.46 -10.38 6.38
C PHE A 121 -10.59 -10.06 7.35
N ASP A 122 -11.09 -11.07 8.05
CA ASP A 122 -12.04 -10.93 9.15
C ASP A 122 -11.25 -10.73 10.46
N PRO A 123 -11.26 -9.52 11.05
CA PRO A 123 -10.51 -9.25 12.27
C PRO A 123 -11.14 -9.88 13.53
N GLU A 124 -12.43 -10.26 13.49
CA GLU A 124 -13.08 -10.94 14.62
C GLU A 124 -12.68 -12.42 14.66
N ALA A 125 -12.68 -13.08 13.50
CA ALA A 125 -12.26 -14.48 13.37
C ALA A 125 -10.73 -14.64 13.37
N GLY A 126 -10.00 -13.61 12.92
CA GLY A 126 -8.55 -13.65 12.71
C GLY A 126 -8.14 -14.45 11.47
N GLU A 127 -9.04 -14.57 10.48
CA GLU A 127 -8.87 -15.41 9.29
C GLU A 127 -9.13 -14.62 8.00
N TYR A 128 -8.58 -15.09 6.88
CA TYR A 128 -8.95 -14.57 5.56
C TYR A 128 -10.23 -15.24 5.08
N VAL A 129 -11.22 -14.43 4.66
CA VAL A 129 -12.43 -14.88 4.00
C VAL A 129 -12.12 -15.36 2.58
N TRP A 130 -11.26 -14.62 1.89
CA TRP A 130 -10.72 -15.00 0.59
C TRP A 130 -9.34 -14.38 0.35
N VAL A 131 -8.61 -14.93 -0.61
CA VAL A 131 -7.27 -14.49 -0.99
C VAL A 131 -7.12 -14.59 -2.51
N GLU A 132 -6.72 -13.49 -3.15
CA GLU A 132 -6.28 -13.44 -4.54
C GLU A 132 -4.75 -13.45 -4.59
N ARG A 133 -4.18 -14.32 -5.42
CA ARG A 133 -2.72 -14.41 -5.63
C ARG A 133 -2.40 -14.04 -7.06
N PHE A 134 -1.57 -13.02 -7.22
CA PHE A 134 -1.16 -12.55 -8.53
C PHE A 134 0.18 -13.17 -8.92
N ASP A 135 0.22 -14.49 -9.06
CA ASP A 135 1.46 -15.29 -9.19
C ASP A 135 1.72 -15.85 -10.58
N GLY A 136 0.91 -15.46 -11.57
CA GLY A 136 0.99 -16.02 -12.91
C GLY A 136 2.03 -15.38 -13.80
N SER A 137 1.59 -14.76 -14.90
CA SER A 137 2.47 -14.12 -15.88
C SER A 137 2.04 -12.68 -16.13
N PRO A 138 2.96 -11.74 -16.42
CA PRO A 138 2.62 -10.31 -16.45
C PRO A 138 1.41 -10.01 -17.33
N ASP A 139 1.38 -10.49 -18.58
CA ASP A 139 0.32 -10.19 -19.54
C ASP A 139 -0.85 -11.19 -19.52
N SER A 140 -0.94 -12.04 -18.49
CA SER A 140 -2.00 -13.03 -18.39
C SER A 140 -3.32 -12.39 -17.98
N ALA A 141 -4.31 -12.44 -18.87
CA ALA A 141 -5.63 -11.89 -18.59
C ALA A 141 -6.40 -12.62 -17.48
N THR A 142 -5.99 -13.84 -17.06
CA THR A 142 -6.73 -14.65 -16.07
C THR A 142 -5.92 -15.01 -14.82
N ASN A 143 -4.61 -14.76 -14.85
CA ASN A 143 -3.72 -14.92 -13.71
C ASN A 143 -2.52 -13.99 -13.92
N PRO A 144 -2.71 -12.66 -13.78
CA PRO A 144 -1.63 -11.71 -13.97
C PRO A 144 -0.60 -11.85 -12.86
N LEU A 145 0.68 -11.64 -13.20
CA LEU A 145 1.72 -11.45 -12.19
C LEU A 145 1.70 -10.00 -11.72
N VAL A 146 1.50 -9.78 -10.43
CA VAL A 146 1.68 -8.48 -9.77
C VAL A 146 2.74 -8.68 -8.71
N VAL A 147 3.89 -8.05 -8.86
CA VAL A 147 5.05 -8.37 -8.00
C VAL A 147 4.93 -7.65 -6.67
N ASP A 148 4.51 -6.39 -6.72
CA ASP A 148 4.61 -5.47 -5.59
C ASP A 148 3.47 -4.44 -5.60
N ALA A 149 2.26 -4.90 -5.27
CA ALA A 149 1.08 -4.08 -5.04
C ALA A 149 1.17 -3.49 -3.63
N HIS A 150 1.64 -2.24 -3.56
CA HIS A 150 1.57 -1.47 -2.32
C HIS A 150 0.12 -1.16 -1.93
N ASP A 151 -0.77 -1.10 -2.91
CA ASP A 151 -2.16 -0.78 -2.66
C ASP A 151 -3.09 -1.53 -3.64
N ALA A 152 -4.29 -1.83 -3.15
CA ALA A 152 -5.38 -2.35 -3.97
C ALA A 152 -6.73 -2.00 -3.35
N ASP A 153 -7.64 -1.45 -4.17
CA ASP A 153 -8.99 -1.03 -3.78
C ASP A 153 -10.05 -1.97 -4.39
N LEU A 154 -11.13 -2.25 -3.66
CA LEU A 154 -12.20 -3.18 -4.07
C LEU A 154 -13.49 -2.42 -4.37
N HIS A 155 -13.89 -2.42 -5.65
CA HIS A 155 -15.16 -1.88 -6.11
C HIS A 155 -16.10 -2.97 -6.62
N GLY A 156 -17.06 -3.37 -5.77
CA GLY A 156 -17.93 -4.50 -6.07
C GLY A 156 -17.11 -5.78 -6.22
N ASP A 157 -17.01 -6.29 -7.44
CA ASP A 157 -16.20 -7.48 -7.75
C ASP A 157 -14.85 -7.13 -8.41
N GLU A 158 -14.58 -5.86 -8.71
CA GLU A 158 -13.32 -5.42 -9.32
C GLU A 158 -12.32 -5.02 -8.24
N LEU A 159 -11.20 -5.74 -8.22
CA LEU A 159 -10.03 -5.38 -7.45
C LEU A 159 -9.10 -4.57 -8.36
N VAL A 160 -8.85 -3.31 -8.01
CA VAL A 160 -7.91 -2.45 -8.73
C VAL A 160 -6.61 -2.44 -7.95
N ALA A 161 -5.50 -2.82 -8.57
CA ALA A 161 -4.20 -2.92 -7.89
C ALA A 161 -3.11 -2.19 -8.66
N VAL A 162 -2.20 -1.57 -7.93
CA VAL A 162 -0.94 -1.07 -8.50
C VAL A 162 0.04 -2.22 -8.69
N ASP A 163 0.89 -2.14 -9.70
CA ASP A 163 2.02 -3.04 -9.89
C ASP A 163 3.28 -2.22 -10.12
N LYS A 164 4.04 -2.05 -9.04
CA LYS A 164 5.35 -1.40 -9.08
C LYS A 164 6.43 -2.31 -9.69
N GLY A 165 6.14 -3.59 -9.94
CA GLY A 165 7.11 -4.57 -10.43
C GLY A 165 7.92 -4.05 -11.62
N GLU A 166 9.25 -4.26 -11.57
CA GLU A 166 10.17 -3.83 -12.62
C GLU A 166 9.75 -4.43 -13.98
N GLY A 167 9.50 -3.56 -14.96
CA GLY A 167 9.04 -3.92 -16.30
C GLY A 167 7.54 -4.10 -16.45
N HIS A 168 6.75 -3.97 -15.37
CA HIS A 168 5.29 -4.00 -15.44
C HIS A 168 4.72 -2.59 -15.31
N GLU A 169 5.17 -1.84 -14.30
CA GLU A 169 4.79 -0.46 -13.97
C GLU A 169 3.40 -0.07 -14.50
N ARG A 170 2.35 -0.55 -13.83
CA ARG A 170 0.96 -0.46 -14.29
C ARG A 170 -0.04 -0.35 -13.14
N VAL A 171 -1.27 -0.03 -13.51
CA VAL A 171 -2.46 -0.25 -12.69
C VAL A 171 -3.35 -1.22 -13.46
N LEU A 172 -3.92 -2.22 -12.78
CA LEU A 172 -4.84 -3.16 -13.40
C LEU A 172 -6.11 -3.32 -12.59
N ALA A 173 -7.23 -3.53 -13.28
CA ALA A 173 -8.50 -3.94 -12.69
C ALA A 173 -8.73 -5.42 -12.97
N TYR A 174 -8.96 -6.19 -11.91
CA TYR A 174 -9.21 -7.62 -11.94
C TYR A 174 -10.59 -7.93 -11.38
N ASN A 175 -11.48 -8.44 -12.22
CA ASN A 175 -12.79 -8.87 -11.80
C ASN A 175 -12.70 -10.26 -11.17
N ARG A 176 -12.92 -10.33 -9.85
CA ARG A 176 -12.80 -11.56 -9.04
C ARG A 176 -13.84 -12.62 -9.36
N THR A 177 -15.03 -12.22 -9.81
CA THR A 177 -16.10 -13.16 -10.18
C THR A 177 -15.81 -13.87 -11.50
N THR A 178 -15.28 -13.15 -12.48
CA THR A 178 -14.92 -13.73 -13.79
C THR A 178 -13.49 -14.28 -13.82
N GLY A 179 -12.65 -13.90 -12.84
CA GLY A 179 -11.24 -14.24 -12.77
C GLY A 179 -10.45 -13.63 -13.92
N ARG A 180 -10.70 -12.36 -14.26
CA ARG A 180 -10.11 -11.70 -15.44
C ARG A 180 -9.70 -10.26 -15.21
N VAL A 181 -8.56 -9.88 -15.79
CA VAL A 181 -8.20 -8.49 -16.02
C VAL A 181 -9.20 -7.87 -17.01
N THR A 182 -9.88 -6.82 -16.58
CA THR A 182 -10.90 -6.08 -17.33
C THR A 182 -10.34 -4.79 -17.93
N TRP A 183 -9.32 -4.23 -17.29
CA TRP A 183 -8.66 -3.00 -17.70
C TRP A 183 -7.22 -2.97 -17.19
N GLU A 184 -6.34 -2.33 -17.94
CA GLU A 184 -4.95 -2.07 -17.57
C GLU A 184 -4.56 -0.68 -18.08
N TRP A 185 -3.73 -0.01 -17.31
CA TRP A 185 -3.05 1.22 -17.71
C TRP A 185 -1.57 1.11 -17.38
N ARG A 186 -0.72 1.43 -18.36
CA ARG A 186 0.72 1.22 -18.24
C ARG A 186 1.46 2.55 -18.29
N PHE A 187 2.35 2.77 -17.34
CA PHE A 187 3.09 4.04 -17.24
C PHE A 187 4.07 4.24 -18.41
N ASP A 188 4.61 3.16 -18.98
CA ASP A 188 5.57 3.22 -20.08
C ASP A 188 4.96 3.69 -21.41
N GLU A 189 3.64 3.64 -21.54
CA GLU A 189 2.88 4.18 -22.68
C GLU A 189 2.71 5.71 -22.60
N HIS A 190 3.07 6.34 -21.47
CA HIS A 190 2.87 7.76 -21.20
C HIS A 190 4.17 8.48 -20.77
N PRO A 191 5.28 8.39 -21.55
CA PRO A 191 6.61 8.84 -21.14
C PRO A 191 6.76 10.36 -21.01
N GLU A 192 5.85 11.15 -21.59
CA GLU A 192 5.87 12.62 -21.47
C GLU A 192 5.36 13.08 -20.10
N GLN A 193 4.35 12.38 -19.56
CA GLN A 193 3.76 12.64 -18.25
C GLN A 193 4.55 11.93 -17.15
N PHE A 194 5.04 10.73 -17.44
CA PHE A 194 5.77 9.87 -16.52
C PHE A 194 7.13 9.51 -17.14
N PRO A 195 8.12 10.43 -17.12
CA PRO A 195 9.44 10.13 -17.61
C PRO A 195 10.17 9.17 -16.65
N LYS A 196 11.02 8.28 -17.18
CA LYS A 196 11.86 7.37 -16.37
C LYS A 196 12.83 8.08 -15.41
N SER A 197 13.02 9.39 -15.56
CA SER A 197 13.77 10.23 -14.62
C SER A 197 12.93 10.77 -13.46
N GLY A 198 11.62 10.48 -13.43
CA GLY A 198 10.65 11.05 -12.49
C GLY A 198 10.76 10.51 -11.07
N GLY A 199 11.37 9.36 -10.85
CA GLY A 199 11.50 8.75 -9.54
C GLY A 199 12.42 7.52 -9.51
N GLY A 200 12.76 7.08 -8.29
CA GLY A 200 13.35 5.79 -7.97
C GLY A 200 14.70 5.42 -8.58
N ARG A 201 15.09 4.14 -8.40
CA ARG A 201 16.20 3.51 -9.15
C ARG A 201 15.73 3.18 -10.57
N SER A 202 16.66 2.88 -11.48
CA SER A 202 16.35 2.69 -12.92
C SER A 202 15.26 1.65 -13.25
N GLY A 203 14.94 0.73 -12.34
CA GLY A 203 13.88 -0.29 -12.47
C GLY A 203 12.69 -0.08 -11.52
N ASP A 204 12.59 1.07 -10.86
CA ASP A 204 11.54 1.40 -9.88
C ASP A 204 11.09 2.85 -10.09
N TRP A 205 10.98 3.23 -11.37
CA TRP A 205 11.02 4.64 -11.75
C TRP A 205 9.69 5.36 -11.54
N THR A 206 8.58 4.62 -11.60
CA THR A 206 7.25 5.14 -11.22
C THR A 206 7.06 5.10 -9.71
N HIS A 207 7.58 4.04 -9.07
CA HIS A 207 7.28 3.66 -7.69
C HIS A 207 5.78 3.83 -7.38
N VAL A 208 4.89 3.44 -8.31
CA VAL A 208 3.45 3.59 -8.11
C VAL A 208 3.04 2.81 -6.87
N ASN A 209 2.46 3.50 -5.91
CA ASN A 209 2.29 2.97 -4.56
C ASN A 209 0.85 3.03 -4.04
N ASP A 210 -0.06 3.64 -4.80
CA ASP A 210 -1.41 4.01 -4.32
C ASP A 210 -2.41 4.00 -5.50
N VAL A 211 -3.63 3.54 -5.25
CA VAL A 211 -4.75 3.56 -6.19
C VAL A 211 -6.10 3.68 -5.49
N ASP A 212 -6.56 4.91 -5.31
CA ASP A 212 -7.93 5.17 -4.87
C ASP A 212 -8.89 5.40 -6.02
N ARG A 213 -10.14 4.99 -5.82
CA ARG A 213 -11.24 5.51 -6.63
C ARG A 213 -11.54 6.97 -6.29
N VAL A 214 -11.32 7.86 -7.26
CA VAL A 214 -11.91 9.20 -7.24
C VAL A 214 -13.35 9.18 -7.76
N SER A 215 -14.31 9.64 -6.95
CA SER A 215 -15.69 9.84 -7.41
C SER A 215 -15.87 11.22 -8.06
N GLU A 216 -16.86 11.38 -8.94
CA GLU A 216 -17.16 12.70 -9.55
C GLU A 216 -17.83 13.69 -8.57
N ASP A 217 -18.11 13.29 -7.33
CA ASP A 217 -18.71 14.15 -6.30
C ASP A 217 -17.67 14.94 -5.48
N LEU A 218 -16.51 15.26 -6.07
CA LEU A 218 -15.46 16.11 -5.49
C LEU A 218 -15.78 17.61 -5.59
#